data_AF-A0A969VME7-F1
#
_entry.id   AF-A0A969VME7-F1
#
_cell.length_a   1.000
_cell.length_b   1.000
_cell.length_c   1.000
_cell.angle_alpha   90.00
_cell.angle_beta   90.00
_cell.angle_gamma   90.00
#
_symmetry.space_group_name_H-M   'P 1'
#
loop_
_entity.id
_entity.type
_entity.pdbx_description
1 polymer ?
#
loop_
_entity_poly.entity_id
_entity_poly.type
_entity_poly.pdbx_seq_one_letter_code
_entity_poly.pdbx_strand_id
1 'polypeptide(L)'
;MSVTFHLRPNAQFHDGRPVTAHDVKWSFDRAVTLGGFPAVQMKAGSMVKPEQFVAVDDHTFRVDFIRKDRLTIPDLAVIVPAVYHSRLVQKNSNPKDPWGLEYTKTNIAGGGAYEPAVLSERCR
;
A
#
# COMPACT_ATOMS: atom_id res chain seq x y z
N MET A 1 9.18 8.93 -18.25
CA MET A 1 10.20 8.94 -17.17
C MET A 1 9.65 8.09 -16.04
N SER A 2 10.48 7.31 -15.38
CA SER A 2 10.02 6.36 -14.37
C SER A 2 11.05 6.19 -13.28
N VAL A 3 10.63 5.61 -12.16
CA VAL A 3 11.52 5.04 -11.13
C VAL A 3 11.19 3.56 -10.98
N THR A 4 12.21 2.74 -10.77
CA THR A 4 12.07 1.31 -10.52
C THR A 4 12.62 0.98 -9.14
N PHE A 5 11.84 0.23 -8.38
CA PHE A 5 12.18 -0.27 -7.06
C PHE A 5 12.31 -1.78 -7.11
N HIS A 6 13.39 -2.29 -6.52
CA HIS A 6 13.58 -3.71 -6.28
C HIS A 6 13.20 -4.03 -4.84
N LEU A 7 12.22 -4.90 -4.66
CA LEU A 7 11.74 -5.30 -3.33
C LEU A 7 12.75 -6.23 -2.66
N ARG A 8 12.83 -6.13 -1.34
CA ARG A 8 13.66 -7.04 -0.55
C ARG A 8 13.09 -8.46 -0.65
N PRO A 9 13.89 -9.48 -0.99
CA PRO A 9 13.38 -10.84 -1.22
C PRO A 9 12.85 -11.52 0.05
N ASN A 10 13.23 -11.01 1.22
CA ASN A 10 12.79 -11.53 2.52
C ASN A 10 11.73 -10.65 3.20
N ALA A 11 11.17 -9.65 2.51
CA ALA A 11 10.08 -8.85 3.05
C ALA A 11 8.82 -9.72 3.22
N GLN A 12 8.25 -9.72 4.43
CA GLN A 12 7.06 -10.50 4.77
C GLN A 12 6.06 -9.64 5.52
N PHE A 13 4.77 -9.93 5.34
CA PHE A 13 3.71 -9.45 6.22
C PHE A 13 3.78 -10.14 7.59
N HIS A 14 3.04 -9.63 8.58
CA HIS A 14 3.05 -10.20 9.92
C HIS A 14 2.58 -11.66 9.99
N ASP A 15 1.82 -12.12 8.98
CA ASP A 15 1.40 -13.52 8.85
C ASP A 15 2.44 -14.43 8.14
N GLY A 16 3.64 -13.92 7.86
CA GLY A 16 4.74 -14.64 7.22
C GLY A 16 4.64 -14.72 5.69
N ARG A 17 3.57 -14.18 5.09
CA ARG A 17 3.45 -14.18 3.64
C ARG A 17 4.45 -13.19 3.01
N PRO A 18 5.13 -13.56 1.91
CA PRO A 18 5.98 -12.62 1.17
C PRO A 18 5.24 -11.37 0.70
N VAL A 19 5.90 -10.22 0.82
CA VAL A 19 5.48 -8.95 0.21
C VAL A 19 5.90 -8.95 -1.25
N THR A 20 4.95 -8.75 -2.17
CA THR A 20 5.23 -8.73 -3.62
C THR A 20 4.93 -7.37 -4.24
N ALA A 21 5.44 -7.11 -5.44
CA ALA A 21 5.14 -5.89 -6.19
C ALA A 21 3.65 -5.77 -6.54
N HIS A 22 2.92 -6.89 -6.59
CA HIS A 22 1.47 -6.89 -6.74
C HIS A 22 0.74 -6.30 -5.53
N ASP A 23 1.24 -6.56 -4.30
CA ASP A 23 0.72 -5.95 -3.08
C ASP A 23 1.04 -4.44 -3.03
N VAL A 24 2.23 -4.06 -3.48
CA VAL A 24 2.63 -2.65 -3.64
C VAL A 24 1.70 -1.96 -4.63
N LYS A 25 1.56 -2.49 -5.85
CA LYS A 25 0.67 -1.94 -6.86
C LYS A 25 -0.77 -1.79 -6.34
N TRP A 26 -1.33 -2.83 -5.72
CA TRP A 26 -2.69 -2.78 -5.18
C TRP A 26 -2.86 -1.67 -4.13
N SER A 27 -1.87 -1.47 -3.27
CA SER A 27 -1.88 -0.43 -2.23
C SER A 27 -1.83 0.98 -2.82
N PHE A 28 -1.05 1.15 -3.88
CA PHE A 28 -0.95 2.41 -4.62
C PHE A 28 -2.20 2.72 -5.45
N ASP A 29 -2.79 1.70 -6.10
CA ASP A 29 -4.08 1.81 -6.79
C ASP A 29 -5.17 2.24 -5.79
N ARG A 30 -5.20 1.64 -4.60
CA ARG A 30 -6.10 2.01 -3.50
C ARG A 30 -5.91 3.48 -3.12
N ALA A 31 -4.67 3.92 -2.92
CA ALA A 31 -4.35 5.28 -2.50
C ALA A 31 -4.87 6.37 -3.45
N VAL A 32 -4.79 6.14 -4.77
CA VAL A 32 -5.29 7.11 -5.77
C VAL A 32 -6.79 6.98 -6.06
N THR A 33 -7.40 5.83 -5.77
CA THR A 33 -8.81 5.55 -6.12
C THR A 33 -9.81 5.93 -5.02
N LEU A 34 -9.40 5.90 -3.75
CA LEU A 34 -10.30 6.15 -2.61
C LEU A 34 -10.90 7.56 -2.55
N GLY A 35 -10.36 8.51 -3.32
CA GLY A 35 -10.73 9.92 -3.22
C GLY A 35 -10.27 10.55 -1.90
N GLY A 36 -10.88 11.68 -1.54
CA GLY A 36 -10.61 12.38 -0.27
C GLY A 36 -9.14 12.73 -0.06
N PHE A 37 -8.70 12.70 1.20
CA PHE A 37 -7.32 13.00 1.59
C PHE A 37 -6.26 12.09 0.93
N PRO A 38 -6.44 10.75 0.83
CA PRO A 38 -5.49 9.89 0.12
C PRO A 38 -5.17 10.35 -1.30
N ALA A 39 -6.19 10.64 -2.10
CA ALA A 39 -5.99 11.09 -3.47
C ALA A 39 -5.36 12.49 -3.55
N VAL A 40 -5.69 13.39 -2.61
CA VAL A 40 -5.08 14.73 -2.52
C VAL A 40 -3.58 14.63 -2.20
N GLN A 41 -3.19 13.76 -1.27
CA GLN A 41 -1.79 13.55 -0.91
C GLN A 41 -1.02 12.97 -2.10
N MET A 42 -1.47 11.86 -2.69
CA MET A 42 -0.80 11.25 -3.85
C MET A 42 -0.65 12.21 -5.03
N LYS A 43 -1.64 13.09 -5.24
CA LYS A 43 -1.60 14.11 -6.29
C LYS A 43 -0.50 15.16 -6.06
N ALA A 44 -0.07 15.40 -4.82
CA ALA A 44 1.04 16.29 -4.51
C ALA A 44 2.36 15.79 -5.12
N GLY A 45 2.57 14.46 -5.18
CA GLY A 45 3.69 13.83 -5.88
C GLY A 45 3.44 13.53 -7.37
N SER A 46 2.40 14.10 -7.97
CA SER A 46 1.98 13.83 -9.36
C SER A 46 1.59 12.36 -9.63
N MET A 47 1.06 11.67 -8.63
CA MET A 47 0.46 10.34 -8.74
C MET A 47 -1.06 10.46 -8.69
N VAL A 48 -1.71 10.18 -9.82
CA VAL A 48 -3.13 10.51 -10.02
C VAL A 48 -3.96 9.34 -10.53
N LYS A 49 -3.34 8.31 -11.11
CA LYS A 49 -4.09 7.18 -11.67
C LYS A 49 -3.39 5.83 -11.46
N PRO A 50 -4.15 4.73 -11.36
CA PRO A 50 -3.61 3.38 -11.22
C PRO A 50 -2.63 2.95 -12.32
N GLU A 51 -2.79 3.47 -13.54
CA GLU A 51 -1.93 3.10 -14.67
C GLU A 51 -0.47 3.55 -14.50
N GLN A 52 -0.19 4.46 -13.55
CA GLN A 52 1.17 4.86 -13.22
C GLN A 52 1.93 3.78 -12.44
N PHE A 53 1.24 2.78 -11.87
CA PHE A 53 1.83 1.81 -10.96
C PHE A 53 1.90 0.45 -11.65
N VAL A 54 3.11 -0.09 -11.79
CA VAL A 54 3.36 -1.30 -12.57
C VAL A 54 4.10 -2.31 -11.70
N ALA A 55 3.46 -3.44 -11.43
CA ALA A 55 4.15 -4.64 -10.95
C ALA A 55 4.75 -5.33 -12.17
N VAL A 56 6.06 -5.18 -12.38
CA VAL A 56 6.76 -5.76 -13.54
C VAL A 56 6.94 -7.27 -13.36
N ASP A 57 7.29 -7.66 -12.13
CA ASP A 57 7.36 -9.04 -11.63
C ASP A 57 7.16 -9.01 -10.10
N ASP A 58 7.26 -10.16 -9.41
CA ASP A 58 7.03 -10.25 -7.97
C ASP A 58 7.91 -9.33 -7.11
N HIS A 59 9.10 -8.95 -7.58
CA HIS A 59 10.09 -8.18 -6.83
C HIS A 59 10.47 -6.86 -7.51
N THR A 60 9.84 -6.49 -8.62
CA THR A 60 10.13 -5.26 -9.36
C THR A 60 8.87 -4.40 -9.49
N PHE A 61 8.87 -3.26 -8.81
CA PHE A 61 7.79 -2.27 -8.87
C PHE A 61 8.28 -1.01 -9.60
N ARG A 62 7.52 -0.56 -10.60
CA ARG A 62 7.83 0.65 -11.36
C ARG A 62 6.72 1.67 -11.22
N VAL A 63 7.11 2.94 -11.05
CA VAL A 63 6.20 4.09 -11.10
C VAL A 63 6.51 4.92 -12.32
N ASP A 64 5.52 5.06 -13.20
CA ASP A 64 5.59 5.87 -14.41
C ASP A 64 5.11 7.31 -14.10
N PHE A 65 5.98 8.28 -14.40
CA PHE A 65 5.75 9.69 -14.07
C PHE A 65 5.08 10.43 -15.21
N ILE A 66 4.01 11.16 -14.90
CA ILE A 66 3.32 12.02 -15.87
C ILE A 66 4.09 13.31 -16.19
N ARG A 67 4.96 13.76 -15.27
CA ARG A 67 5.81 14.95 -15.41
C ARG A 67 6.96 14.90 -14.42
N LYS A 68 7.94 15.80 -14.58
CA LYS A 68 8.97 16.06 -13.55
C LYS A 68 8.33 16.76 -12.36
N ASP A 69 8.52 16.23 -11.17
CA ASP A 69 8.01 16.81 -9.93
C ASP A 69 8.99 16.49 -8.79
N ARG A 70 9.35 17.52 -8.01
CA ARG A 70 10.29 17.36 -6.89
C ARG A 70 9.66 16.62 -5.72
N LEU A 71 8.34 16.58 -5.65
CA LEU A 71 7.61 15.92 -4.57
C LEU A 71 7.36 14.44 -4.85
N THR A 72 7.57 13.94 -6.07
CA THR A 72 7.27 12.53 -6.40
C THR A 72 7.98 11.55 -5.46
N ILE A 73 9.30 11.64 -5.32
CA ILE A 73 10.05 10.70 -4.46
C ILE A 73 9.68 10.80 -2.98
N PRO A 74 9.64 12.00 -2.33
CA PRO A 74 9.25 12.07 -0.92
C PRO A 74 7.80 11.65 -0.67
N ASP A 75 6.89 11.86 -1.63
CA ASP A 75 5.48 11.47 -1.51
C ASP A 75 5.27 9.94 -1.60
N LEU A 76 6.26 9.18 -2.07
CA LEU A 76 6.26 7.71 -2.01
C LEU A 76 6.56 7.18 -0.59
N ALA A 77 7.14 8.00 0.29
CA ALA A 77 7.63 7.59 1.62
C ALA A 77 6.71 8.01 2.78
N VAL A 78 5.58 8.64 2.47
CA VAL A 78 4.55 9.04 3.46
C VAL A 78 3.52 7.92 3.66
N ILE A 79 2.62 8.10 4.64
CA ILE A 79 1.79 6.99 5.16
C ILE A 79 0.67 6.52 4.21
N VAL A 80 0.20 7.37 3.29
CA VAL A 80 -0.94 7.05 2.42
C VAL A 80 -0.67 5.84 1.52
N PRO A 81 0.46 5.76 0.79
CA PRO A 81 0.80 4.58 -0.01
C PRO A 81 1.48 3.46 0.80
N ALA A 82 1.16 3.30 2.08
CA ALA A 82 1.63 2.16 2.87
C ALA A 82 1.24 0.84 2.19
N VAL A 83 2.15 -0.14 2.20
CA VAL A 83 1.93 -1.45 1.55
C VAL A 83 1.08 -2.33 2.47
N TYR A 84 -0.08 -2.74 1.95
CA TYR A 84 -1.03 -3.62 2.62
C TYR A 84 -0.97 -5.04 2.05
N HIS A 85 -1.28 -6.03 2.90
CA HIS A 85 -1.50 -7.41 2.49
C HIS A 85 -2.77 -7.50 1.65
N SER A 86 -2.64 -7.31 0.33
CA SER A 86 -3.76 -7.12 -0.60
C SER A 86 -4.80 -8.25 -0.55
N ARG A 87 -4.36 -9.52 -0.55
CA ARG A 87 -5.30 -10.67 -0.51
C ARG A 87 -6.07 -10.80 0.81
N LEU A 88 -5.48 -10.38 1.94
CA LEU A 88 -6.14 -10.41 3.24
C LEU A 88 -7.22 -9.34 3.29
N VAL A 89 -6.90 -8.14 2.82
CA VAL A 89 -7.88 -7.05 2.73
C VAL A 89 -9.01 -7.43 1.77
N GLN A 90 -8.68 -7.92 0.56
CA GLN A 90 -9.67 -8.35 -0.42
C GLN A 90 -10.57 -9.48 0.09
N LYS A 91 -10.02 -10.46 0.81
CA LYS A 91 -10.80 -11.55 1.42
C LYS A 91 -11.86 -11.04 2.42
N ASN A 92 -11.57 -9.93 3.10
CA ASN A 92 -12.46 -9.32 4.08
C ASN A 92 -13.21 -8.08 3.52
N SER A 93 -13.09 -7.83 2.22
CA SER A 93 -13.80 -6.74 1.53
C SER A 93 -15.18 -7.20 1.07
N ASN A 94 -16.02 -6.24 0.67
CA ASN A 94 -17.35 -6.52 0.14
C ASN A 94 -17.70 -5.49 -0.96
N PRO A 95 -18.80 -5.67 -1.72
CA PRO A 95 -19.12 -4.76 -2.83
C PRO A 95 -19.32 -3.29 -2.43
N LYS A 96 -19.67 -2.99 -1.16
CA LYS A 96 -19.82 -1.62 -0.66
C LYS A 96 -18.50 -1.04 -0.13
N ASP A 97 -17.52 -1.89 0.16
CA ASP A 97 -16.17 -1.54 0.61
C ASP A 97 -15.13 -2.43 -0.11
N PRO A 98 -14.92 -2.21 -1.42
CA PRO A 98 -14.05 -3.06 -2.24
C PRO A 98 -12.56 -2.92 -1.89
N TRP A 99 -12.20 -1.87 -1.14
CA TRP A 99 -10.84 -1.58 -0.70
C TRP A 99 -10.60 -1.89 0.78
N GLY A 100 -11.56 -2.54 1.44
CA GLY A 100 -11.50 -2.98 2.83
C GLY A 100 -11.16 -1.86 3.82
N LEU A 101 -11.68 -0.65 3.60
CA LEU A 101 -11.55 0.48 4.51
C LEU A 101 -11.99 0.09 5.92
N GLU A 102 -13.16 -0.51 6.09
CA GLU A 102 -13.70 -0.87 7.40
C GLU A 102 -12.83 -1.95 8.08
N TYR A 103 -12.36 -2.92 7.30
CA TYR A 103 -11.47 -3.96 7.81
C TYR A 103 -10.15 -3.37 8.33
N THR A 104 -9.49 -2.52 7.53
CA THR A 104 -8.18 -1.93 7.86
C THR A 104 -8.21 -0.91 9.01
N LYS A 105 -9.40 -0.47 9.48
CA LYS A 105 -9.52 0.38 10.69
C LYS A 105 -9.18 -0.36 11.98
N THR A 106 -9.47 -1.66 12.02
CA THR A 106 -9.43 -2.45 13.27
C THR A 106 -8.58 -3.72 13.15
N ASN A 107 -8.09 -4.04 11.95
CA ASN A 107 -7.30 -5.24 11.69
C ASN A 107 -5.95 -4.89 11.11
N ILE A 108 -4.95 -5.67 11.51
CA ILE A 108 -3.58 -5.57 10.99
C ILE A 108 -3.55 -6.21 9.60
N ALA A 109 -3.02 -5.48 8.64
CA ALA A 109 -2.75 -5.98 7.29
C ALA A 109 -1.40 -5.47 6.77
N GLY A 110 -0.45 -5.24 7.68
CA GLY A 110 0.89 -4.72 7.38
C GLY A 110 2.01 -5.73 7.58
N GLY A 111 3.24 -5.30 7.35
CA GLY A 111 4.48 -6.06 7.57
C GLY A 111 5.61 -5.17 8.09
N GLY A 112 5.24 -4.19 8.92
CA GLY A 112 6.18 -3.21 9.45
C GLY A 112 7.09 -3.80 10.54
N ALA A 113 7.95 -2.97 11.11
CA ALA A 113 8.82 -3.40 12.21
C ALA A 113 8.07 -3.76 13.50
N TYR A 114 6.83 -3.29 13.65
CA TYR A 114 6.01 -3.46 14.83
C TYR A 114 4.64 -4.02 14.46
N GLU A 115 4.15 -4.92 15.30
CA GLU A 115 2.77 -5.41 15.27
C GLU A 115 2.07 -4.97 16.56
N PRO A 116 0.85 -4.41 16.50
CA PRO A 116 0.07 -4.13 17.70
C PRO A 116 -0.08 -5.38 18.57
N ALA A 117 0.40 -5.32 19.81
CA ALA A 117 0.16 -6.37 20.77
C ALA A 117 -1.32 -6.36 21.19
N VAL A 118 -1.99 -7.50 21.10
CA VAL A 118 -3.28 -7.69 21.78
C VAL A 118 -2.98 -7.75 23.27
N LEU A 119 -3.17 -6.63 23.96
CA LEU A 119 -3.19 -6.61 25.42
C LEU A 119 -4.45 -7.37 25.86
N SER A 120 -4.32 -8.69 26.05
CA SER A 120 -5.38 -9.45 26.70
C SER A 120 -5.57 -8.86 28.10
N GLU A 121 -6.78 -8.43 28.43
CA GLU A 121 -7.18 -8.11 29.79
C GLU A 121 -6.98 -9.35 30.68
N ARG A 122 -5.78 -9.50 31.23
CA ARG A 122 -5.51 -10.35 32.40
C ARG A 122 -5.08 -9.44 33.54
N CYS A 123 -5.98 -8.54 33.94
CA CYS A 123 -6.08 -8.18 35.35
C CYS A 123 -7.08 -9.14 35.97
N ARG A 124 -6.57 -10.12 36.73
CA ARG A 124 -7.32 -10.71 37.84
C ARG A 124 -6.94 -9.94 39.10
#